data_AF-A0A0N4YJC8-F1
#
_entry.id   AF-A0A0N4YJC8-F1
#
_cell.length_a   1.000
_cell.length_b   1.000
_cell.length_c   1.000
_cell.angle_alpha   90.00
_cell.angle_beta   90.00
_cell.angle_gamma   90.00
#
_symmetry.space_group_name_H-M   'P 1'
#
loop_
_entity.id
_entity.type
_entity.pdbx_description
1 polymer ?
#
loop_
_entity_poly.entity_id
_entity_poly.type
_entity_poly.pdbx_seq_one_letter_code
_entity_poly.pdbx_strand_id
1 'polypeptide(L)'
;MMNEFMVWGDNWITENDPYVAPVLWNKDMYRRGNKYRVGYYVDDGWFTPAPAIQRAVLEAKVHLEAAGHTVVPLRLPRVPEMMRHYVRALCVDGGSFVYNKLSKDIIDPSLDGQMLLIKTPIFIQRLLAYPVEKISPRMANMMRGMTTHTKEIRETYEAIENYRDEVVELMMKHNVDALLCPPQVLITPKHEIPAKLFSAVCYTAMFNLLDFGAGEIIYP
;
A
#
# COMPACT_ATOMS: atom_id res chain seq x y z
N MET A 1 -35.70 -9.66 1.93
CA MET A 1 -34.72 -9.52 0.84
C MET A 1 -34.25 -8.08 0.88
N MET A 2 -33.13 -7.81 1.56
CA MET A 2 -32.56 -6.46 1.58
C MET A 2 -32.11 -6.13 0.17
N ASN A 3 -32.55 -4.99 -0.37
CA ASN A 3 -32.04 -4.46 -1.62
C ASN A 3 -30.53 -4.22 -1.42
N GLU A 4 -29.65 -4.85 -2.20
CA GLU A 4 -28.18 -4.77 -2.02
C GLU A 4 -27.64 -3.33 -2.04
N PHE A 5 -28.41 -2.39 -2.60
CA PHE A 5 -28.11 -0.96 -2.60
C PHE A 5 -28.39 -0.23 -1.27
N MET A 6 -29.11 -0.83 -0.31
CA MET A 6 -29.38 -0.18 0.98
C MET A 6 -28.13 -0.16 1.86
N VAL A 7 -27.46 -1.30 2.04
CA VAL A 7 -26.34 -1.48 3.01
C VAL A 7 -25.24 -0.42 2.88
N TRP A 8 -24.95 0.03 1.66
CA TRP A 8 -23.83 0.94 1.37
C TRP A 8 -24.25 2.39 1.12
N GLY A 9 -25.56 2.66 1.06
CA GLY A 9 -26.10 3.97 0.68
C GLY A 9 -26.89 4.69 1.78
N ASP A 10 -27.18 4.00 2.88
CA ASP A 10 -27.91 4.52 4.05
C ASP A 10 -27.06 4.43 5.33
N ASN A 11 -27.69 4.64 6.49
CA ASN A 11 -27.06 4.66 7.80
C ASN A 11 -27.01 3.28 8.47
N TRP A 12 -27.39 2.19 7.80
CA TRP A 12 -27.52 0.86 8.40
C TRP A 12 -26.25 0.41 9.13
N ILE A 13 -25.06 0.62 8.54
CA ILE A 13 -23.79 0.23 9.17
C ILE A 13 -23.61 0.99 10.49
N THR A 14 -23.80 2.30 10.48
CA THR A 14 -23.60 3.14 11.67
C THR A 14 -24.67 2.95 12.75
N GLU A 15 -25.85 2.46 12.39
CA GLU A 15 -26.87 2.05 13.36
C GLU A 15 -26.53 0.74 14.07
N ASN A 16 -25.75 -0.14 13.42
CA ASN A 16 -25.43 -1.48 13.93
C ASN A 16 -23.97 -1.62 14.43
N ASP A 17 -23.07 -0.70 14.05
CA ASP A 17 -21.69 -0.63 14.50
C ASP A 17 -21.34 0.80 14.93
N PRO A 18 -21.22 1.07 16.25
CA PRO A 18 -20.93 2.41 16.76
C PRO A 18 -19.48 2.87 16.50
N TYR A 19 -18.60 1.99 15.99
CA TYR A 19 -17.22 2.35 15.65
C TYR A 19 -17.06 2.88 14.22
N VAL A 20 -18.11 2.82 13.40
CA VAL A 20 -18.10 3.34 12.03
C VAL A 20 -18.52 4.81 12.02
N ALA A 21 -17.73 5.66 11.36
CA ALA A 21 -18.06 7.07 11.22
C ALA A 21 -19.38 7.25 10.43
N PRO A 22 -20.31 8.13 10.87
CA PRO A 22 -21.61 8.33 10.23
C PRO A 22 -21.52 9.19 8.96
N VAL A 23 -20.78 8.70 7.95
CA VAL A 23 -20.58 9.36 6.66
C VAL A 23 -21.44 8.67 5.60
N LEU A 24 -22.46 9.38 5.11
CA LEU A 24 -23.36 8.87 4.07
C LEU A 24 -22.77 9.05 2.67
N TRP A 25 -23.14 8.15 1.75
CA TRP A 25 -22.75 8.24 0.35
C TRP A 25 -23.29 9.51 -0.32
N ASN A 26 -22.38 10.40 -0.74
CA ASN A 26 -22.73 11.64 -1.41
C ASN A 26 -22.94 11.43 -2.92
N LYS A 27 -24.18 11.09 -3.31
CA LYS A 27 -24.58 10.85 -4.71
C LYS A 27 -24.36 12.07 -5.62
N ASP A 28 -24.55 13.27 -5.09
CA ASP A 28 -24.40 14.51 -5.86
C ASP A 28 -22.93 14.80 -6.16
N MET A 29 -22.04 14.55 -5.19
CA MET A 29 -20.60 14.62 -5.41
C MET A 29 -20.14 13.61 -6.46
N TYR A 30 -20.59 12.35 -6.35
CA TYR A 30 -20.25 11.30 -7.31
C TYR A 30 -20.66 11.65 -8.76
N ARG A 31 -21.84 12.23 -8.95
CA ARG A 31 -22.40 12.54 -10.28
C ARG A 31 -21.95 13.87 -10.87
N ARG A 32 -21.25 14.72 -10.11
CA ARG A 32 -20.98 16.13 -10.47
C ARG A 32 -20.19 16.29 -11.77
N GLY A 33 -19.36 15.32 -12.15
CA GLY A 33 -18.62 15.35 -13.43
C GLY A 33 -17.57 16.46 -13.53
N ASN A 34 -16.96 16.86 -12.41
CA ASN A 34 -15.95 17.93 -12.38
C ASN A 34 -14.71 17.60 -13.23
N LYS A 35 -14.00 18.65 -13.66
CA LYS A 35 -12.64 18.51 -14.20
C LYS A 35 -11.64 18.45 -13.05
N TYR A 36 -11.15 17.26 -12.78
CA TYR A 36 -10.14 17.00 -11.76
C TYR A 36 -8.72 17.31 -12.23
N ARG A 37 -7.87 17.63 -11.25
CA ARG A 37 -6.42 17.67 -11.38
C ARG A 37 -5.82 16.42 -10.76
N VAL A 38 -5.28 15.54 -11.60
CA VAL A 38 -4.81 14.21 -11.21
C VAL A 38 -3.28 14.20 -11.15
N GLY A 39 -2.72 13.85 -10.01
CA GLY A 39 -1.28 13.59 -9.86
C GLY A 39 -0.96 12.22 -10.43
N TYR A 40 0.15 12.04 -11.14
CA TYR A 40 0.54 10.72 -11.64
C TYR A 40 2.02 10.40 -11.47
N TYR A 41 2.31 9.11 -11.34
CA TYR A 41 3.65 8.54 -11.44
C TYR A 41 3.58 7.15 -12.07
N VAL A 42 4.67 6.71 -12.71
CA VAL A 42 4.78 5.36 -13.33
C VAL A 42 5.76 4.45 -12.59
N ASP A 43 6.55 5.02 -11.67
CA ASP A 43 7.54 4.33 -10.85
C ASP A 43 7.56 5.03 -9.48
N ASP A 44 7.55 4.25 -8.39
CA ASP A 44 7.52 4.72 -7.01
C ASP A 44 8.94 4.94 -6.43
N GLY A 45 9.98 4.65 -7.20
CA GLY A 45 11.38 4.71 -6.78
C GLY A 45 11.81 3.53 -5.90
N TRP A 46 10.94 2.54 -5.69
CA TRP A 46 11.20 1.35 -4.89
C TRP A 46 11.22 0.08 -5.76
N PHE A 47 10.18 -0.16 -6.55
CA PHE A 47 10.10 -1.33 -7.42
C PHE A 47 9.49 -0.98 -8.78
N THR A 48 10.37 -0.78 -9.76
CA THR A 48 9.98 -0.49 -11.15
C THR A 48 8.98 -1.51 -11.70
N PRO A 49 7.78 -1.07 -12.13
CA PRO A 49 6.77 -1.96 -12.71
C PRO A 49 7.18 -2.47 -14.09
N ALA A 50 6.55 -3.56 -14.50
CA ALA A 50 6.67 -4.09 -15.85
C ALA A 50 6.28 -3.02 -16.90
N PRO A 51 6.92 -2.98 -18.08
CA PRO A 51 6.64 -1.97 -19.11
C PRO A 51 5.16 -1.89 -19.52
N ALA A 52 4.44 -3.02 -19.52
CA ALA A 52 3.01 -3.05 -19.83
C ALA A 52 2.16 -2.25 -18.82
N ILE A 53 2.54 -2.27 -17.53
CA ILE A 53 1.83 -1.56 -16.47
C ILE A 53 2.15 -0.07 -16.53
N GLN A 54 3.42 0.29 -16.76
CA GLN A 54 3.80 1.69 -16.98
C GLN A 54 3.05 2.27 -18.19
N ARG A 55 2.93 1.50 -19.27
CA ARG A 55 2.16 1.88 -20.46
C ARG A 55 0.68 2.12 -20.13
N ALA A 56 0.04 1.23 -19.38
CA ALA A 56 -1.36 1.39 -18.99
C ALA A 56 -1.63 2.70 -18.23
N VAL A 57 -0.72 3.08 -17.33
CA VAL A 57 -0.80 4.37 -16.60
C VAL A 57 -0.67 5.56 -17.57
N LEU A 58 0.25 5.47 -18.54
CA LEU A 58 0.45 6.53 -19.53
C LEU A 58 -0.74 6.64 -20.51
N GLU A 59 -1.33 5.52 -20.92
CA GLU A 59 -2.55 5.50 -21.74
C GLU A 59 -3.73 6.10 -20.97
N ALA A 60 -3.94 5.72 -19.71
CA ALA A 60 -4.95 6.30 -18.84
C ALA A 60 -4.77 7.82 -18.67
N LYS A 61 -3.51 8.28 -18.51
CA LYS A 61 -3.19 9.71 -18.51
C LYS A 61 -3.66 10.40 -19.80
N VAL A 62 -3.35 9.85 -20.97
CA VAL A 62 -3.75 10.43 -22.27
C VAL A 62 -5.27 10.53 -22.38
N HIS A 63 -6.00 9.51 -21.93
CA HIS A 63 -7.46 9.54 -21.92
C HIS A 63 -8.04 10.58 -20.97
N LEU A 64 -7.45 10.74 -19.78
CA LEU A 64 -7.85 11.78 -18.82
C LEU A 64 -7.60 13.19 -19.39
N GLU A 65 -6.44 13.41 -19.99
CA GLU A 65 -6.11 14.69 -20.65
C GLU A 65 -7.08 14.97 -21.81
N ALA A 66 -7.37 13.98 -22.66
CA ALA A 66 -8.33 14.10 -23.76
C ALA A 66 -9.76 14.39 -23.27
N ALA A 67 -10.14 13.87 -22.10
CA ALA A 67 -11.40 14.17 -21.45
C ALA A 67 -11.41 15.55 -20.76
N GLY A 68 -10.32 16.32 -20.80
CA GLY A 68 -10.23 17.69 -20.28
C GLY A 68 -9.80 17.77 -18.80
N HIS A 69 -9.28 16.69 -18.23
CA HIS A 69 -8.64 16.72 -16.91
C HIS A 69 -7.22 17.28 -17.01
N THR A 70 -6.71 17.81 -15.90
CA THR A 70 -5.30 18.23 -15.82
C THR A 70 -4.50 17.12 -15.17
N VAL A 71 -3.50 16.56 -15.85
CA VAL A 71 -2.70 15.44 -15.31
C VAL A 71 -1.27 15.90 -15.11
N VAL A 72 -0.76 15.86 -13.87
CA VAL A 72 0.55 16.42 -13.51
C VAL A 72 1.46 15.41 -12.83
N PRO A 73 2.77 15.38 -13.12
CA PRO A 73 3.68 14.48 -12.42
C PRO A 73 3.68 14.78 -10.93
N LEU A 74 3.45 13.77 -10.10
CA LEU A 74 3.54 13.87 -8.64
C LEU A 74 4.12 12.56 -8.10
N ARG A 75 5.22 12.67 -7.36
CA ARG A 75 5.89 11.52 -6.74
C ARG A 75 5.72 11.56 -5.23
N LEU A 76 5.46 10.39 -4.65
CA LEU A 76 5.39 10.24 -3.20
C LEU A 76 6.80 10.32 -2.59
N PRO A 77 7.00 11.07 -1.50
CA PRO A 77 8.31 11.16 -0.84
C PRO A 77 8.64 9.86 -0.10
N ARG A 78 9.93 9.63 0.18
CA ARG A 78 10.43 8.61 1.15
C ARG A 78 9.83 7.20 1.05
N VAL A 79 9.42 6.74 -0.14
CA VAL A 79 8.82 5.41 -0.36
C VAL A 79 9.63 4.27 0.27
N PRO A 80 10.98 4.16 0.11
CA PRO A 80 11.74 3.06 0.72
C PRO A 80 11.68 3.04 2.26
N GLU A 81 11.69 4.21 2.89
CA GLU A 81 11.56 4.33 4.35
C GLU A 81 10.16 3.91 4.79
N MET A 82 9.13 4.36 4.08
CA MET A 82 7.76 3.99 4.40
C MET A 82 7.48 2.50 4.19
N MET A 83 8.11 1.85 3.21
CA MET A 83 8.05 0.39 3.08
C MET A 83 8.66 -0.34 4.28
N ARG A 84 9.68 0.23 4.94
CA ARG A 84 10.21 -0.32 6.20
C ARG A 84 9.19 -0.17 7.32
N HIS A 85 8.58 0.99 7.46
CA HIS A 85 7.53 1.26 8.45
C HIS A 85 6.28 0.41 8.22
N TYR A 86 5.91 0.14 6.97
CA TYR A 86 4.84 -0.78 6.61
C TYR A 86 5.07 -2.19 7.18
N VAL A 87 6.23 -2.78 6.92
CA VAL A 87 6.59 -4.10 7.47
C VAL A 87 6.56 -4.07 9.00
N ARG A 88 7.05 -2.99 9.60
CA ARG A 88 7.07 -2.83 11.06
C ARG A 88 5.68 -2.77 11.67
N ALA A 89 4.76 -2.03 11.04
CA ALA A 89 3.37 -1.90 11.44
C ALA A 89 2.56 -3.20 11.22
N LEU A 90 2.93 -4.03 10.25
CA LEU A 90 2.35 -5.36 10.08
C LEU A 90 2.85 -6.37 11.13
N CYS A 91 4.14 -6.27 11.50
CA CYS A 91 4.81 -7.19 12.41
C CYS A 91 5.14 -6.50 13.74
N VAL A 92 4.11 -5.96 14.41
CA VAL A 92 4.24 -5.22 15.68
C VAL A 92 4.92 -5.99 16.81
N ASP A 93 4.87 -7.33 16.76
CA ASP A 93 5.47 -8.24 17.74
C ASP A 93 6.55 -9.15 17.12
N GLY A 94 7.14 -8.68 16.01
CA GLY A 94 8.10 -9.46 15.23
C GLY A 94 7.47 -10.65 14.49
N GLY A 95 6.14 -10.66 14.33
CA GLY A 95 5.41 -11.74 13.65
C GLY A 95 5.10 -12.94 14.56
N SER A 96 5.42 -12.86 15.85
CA SER A 96 5.24 -13.95 16.82
C SER A 96 3.80 -14.43 16.90
N PHE A 97 2.83 -13.50 16.92
CA PHE A 97 1.41 -13.79 16.98
C PHE A 97 0.93 -14.59 15.77
N VAL A 98 1.27 -14.12 14.56
CA VAL A 98 0.91 -14.79 13.30
C VAL A 98 1.57 -16.17 13.24
N TYR A 99 2.87 -16.25 13.57
CA TYR A 99 3.59 -17.51 13.60
C TYR A 99 2.95 -18.54 14.53
N ASN A 100 2.63 -18.16 15.77
CA ASN A 100 2.01 -19.06 16.76
C ASN A 100 0.61 -19.54 16.37
N LYS A 101 -0.09 -18.79 15.50
CA LYS A 101 -1.38 -19.20 14.94
C LYS A 101 -1.18 -20.19 13.80
N LEU A 102 -0.30 -19.86 12.85
CA LEU A 102 -0.03 -20.69 11.66
C LEU A 102 0.68 -22.00 11.99
N SER A 103 1.57 -22.01 13.00
CA SER A 103 2.31 -23.22 13.40
C SER A 103 1.44 -24.34 13.96
N LYS A 104 0.15 -24.07 14.18
CA LYS A 104 -0.85 -25.04 14.65
C LYS A 104 -1.62 -25.70 13.50
N ASP A 105 -1.28 -25.36 12.26
CA ASP A 105 -1.97 -25.82 11.04
C ASP A 105 -0.97 -26.25 9.96
N ILE A 106 -1.48 -26.69 8.81
CA ILE A 106 -0.72 -26.97 7.60
C ILE A 106 -0.23 -25.63 7.04
N ILE A 107 1.09 -25.45 7.06
CA ILE A 107 1.72 -24.29 6.43
C ILE A 107 1.93 -24.62 4.95
N ASP A 108 1.37 -23.77 4.08
CA ASP A 108 1.59 -23.86 2.65
C ASP A 108 3.09 -23.66 2.33
N PRO A 109 3.72 -24.54 1.52
CA PRO A 109 5.15 -24.45 1.19
C PRO A 109 5.59 -23.10 0.59
N SER A 110 4.67 -22.36 -0.04
CA SER A 110 4.96 -21.02 -0.56
C SER A 110 5.34 -20.02 0.55
N LEU A 111 4.92 -20.26 1.80
CA LEU A 111 5.17 -19.40 2.95
C LEU A 111 6.48 -19.72 3.69
N ASP A 112 7.22 -20.76 3.28
CA ASP A 112 8.44 -21.21 3.98
C ASP A 112 9.47 -20.08 4.16
N GLY A 113 9.63 -19.22 3.16
CA GLY A 113 10.53 -18.07 3.22
C GLY A 113 10.12 -17.06 4.29
N GLN A 114 8.83 -16.75 4.40
CA GLN A 114 8.28 -15.87 5.43
C GLN A 114 8.42 -16.51 6.81
N MET A 115 8.13 -17.80 6.93
CA MET A 115 8.24 -18.52 8.20
C MET A 115 9.68 -18.56 8.69
N LEU A 116 10.64 -18.77 7.79
CA LEU A 116 12.06 -18.68 8.12
C LEU A 116 12.44 -17.29 8.63
N LEU A 117 11.98 -16.24 7.95
CA LEU A 117 12.23 -14.86 8.37
C LEU A 117 11.66 -14.59 9.77
N ILE A 118 10.40 -14.94 10.02
CA ILE A 118 9.75 -14.71 11.32
C ILE A 118 10.43 -15.51 12.45
N LYS A 119 10.86 -16.75 12.19
CA LYS A 119 11.60 -17.57 13.18
C LYS A 119 12.99 -17.03 13.49
N THR A 120 13.61 -16.30 12.57
CA THR A 120 14.97 -15.80 12.75
C THR A 120 14.99 -14.67 13.78
N PRO A 121 15.81 -14.73 14.84
CA PRO A 121 15.92 -13.64 15.80
C PRO A 121 16.21 -12.29 15.12
N ILE A 122 15.48 -11.24 15.49
CA ILE A 122 15.49 -9.95 14.78
C ILE A 122 16.89 -9.32 14.75
N PHE A 123 17.70 -9.48 15.80
CA PHE A 123 19.07 -8.96 15.80
C PHE A 123 19.94 -9.62 14.71
N ILE A 124 19.72 -10.91 14.44
CA ILE A 124 20.40 -11.63 13.35
C ILE A 124 19.92 -11.10 12.00
N GLN A 125 18.61 -10.89 11.83
CA GLN A 125 18.08 -10.28 10.60
C GLN A 125 18.70 -8.90 10.33
N ARG A 126 18.77 -8.03 11.36
CA ARG A 126 19.38 -6.70 11.25
C ARG A 126 20.88 -6.76 10.94
N LEU A 127 21.60 -7.75 11.47
CA LEU A 127 23.02 -7.96 11.15
C LEU A 127 23.21 -8.47 9.71
N LEU A 128 22.38 -9.42 9.27
CA LEU A 128 22.41 -9.94 7.90
C LEU A 128 21.97 -8.90 6.86
N ALA A 129 21.22 -7.88 7.26
CA ALA A 129 20.82 -6.80 6.37
C ALA A 129 22.03 -6.05 5.76
N TYR A 130 23.14 -5.89 6.48
CA TYR A 130 24.32 -5.16 5.97
C TYR A 130 24.95 -5.79 4.71
N PRO A 131 25.29 -7.10 4.68
CA PRO A 131 25.77 -7.73 3.44
C PRO A 131 24.66 -7.85 2.39
N VAL A 132 23.41 -8.11 2.79
CA VAL A 132 22.27 -8.23 1.86
C VAL A 132 22.00 -6.93 1.12
N GLU A 133 22.24 -5.78 1.74
CA GLU A 133 21.98 -4.45 1.16
C GLU A 133 22.73 -4.22 -0.15
N LYS A 134 23.90 -4.84 -0.32
CA LYS A 134 24.69 -4.77 -1.56
C LYS A 134 24.11 -5.62 -2.70
N ILE A 135 23.31 -6.63 -2.39
CA ILE A 135 22.73 -7.58 -3.36
C ILE A 135 21.28 -7.21 -3.64
N SER A 136 20.53 -6.93 -2.59
CA SER A 136 19.10 -6.59 -2.61
C SER A 136 18.80 -5.53 -1.54
N PRO A 137 18.88 -4.24 -1.89
CA PRO A 137 18.60 -3.15 -0.95
C PRO A 137 17.17 -3.22 -0.42
N ARG A 138 16.21 -3.67 -1.25
CA ARG A 138 14.82 -3.85 -0.84
C ARG A 138 14.67 -4.91 0.25
N MET A 139 15.32 -6.06 0.09
CA MET A 139 15.28 -7.13 1.10
C MET A 139 15.95 -6.67 2.39
N ALA A 140 17.12 -6.05 2.31
CA ALA A 140 17.81 -5.51 3.48
C ALA A 140 16.95 -4.48 4.23
N ASN A 141 16.26 -3.62 3.50
CA ASN A 141 15.35 -2.64 4.09
C ASN A 141 14.21 -3.32 4.87
N MET A 142 13.62 -4.38 4.31
CA MET A 142 12.57 -5.15 4.99
C MET A 142 13.09 -5.92 6.20
N MET A 143 14.30 -6.50 6.15
CA MET A 143 14.93 -7.18 7.30
C MET A 143 15.15 -6.23 8.48
N ARG A 144 15.32 -4.93 8.22
CA ARG A 144 15.39 -3.88 9.26
C ARG A 144 14.00 -3.46 9.77
N GLY A 145 12.91 -3.90 9.13
CA GLY A 145 11.53 -3.53 9.45
C GLY A 145 10.98 -4.20 10.70
N MET A 146 11.43 -5.40 11.08
CA MET A 146 10.85 -6.13 12.22
C MET A 146 11.00 -5.38 13.55
N THR A 147 9.94 -5.37 14.37
CA THR A 147 9.87 -4.70 15.67
C THR A 147 10.41 -5.56 16.80
N THR A 148 11.28 -5.02 17.67
CA THR A 148 11.68 -5.70 18.91
C THR A 148 10.99 -5.18 20.17
N HIS A 149 10.66 -3.89 20.21
CA HIS A 149 10.15 -3.22 21.41
C HIS A 149 9.05 -2.20 21.08
N THR A 150 8.21 -1.91 22.07
CA THR A 150 7.09 -0.95 21.95
C THR A 150 7.54 0.47 21.60
N LYS A 151 8.78 0.85 21.93
CA LYS A 151 9.36 2.14 21.52
C LYS A 151 9.41 2.28 20.00
N GLU A 152 9.91 1.26 19.30
CA GLU A 152 10.01 1.29 17.84
C GLU A 152 8.63 1.34 17.17
N ILE A 153 7.61 0.76 17.80
CA ILE A 153 6.21 0.84 17.34
C ILE A 153 5.71 2.27 17.42
N ARG A 154 5.92 2.96 18.55
CA ARG A 154 5.50 4.36 18.72
C ARG A 154 6.16 5.28 17.70
N GLU A 155 7.47 5.16 17.54
CA GLU A 155 8.22 5.91 16.52
C GLU A 155 7.71 5.61 15.11
N THR A 156 7.27 4.38 14.86
CA THR A 156 6.73 3.98 13.55
C THR A 156 5.36 4.59 13.30
N TYR A 157 4.47 4.59 14.28
CA TYR A 157 3.15 5.23 14.12
C TYR A 157 3.27 6.74 13.98
N GLU A 158 4.14 7.38 14.76
CA GLU A 158 4.46 8.80 14.57
C GLU A 158 5.00 9.08 13.16
N ALA A 159 5.92 8.25 12.65
CA ALA A 159 6.43 8.40 11.29
C ALA A 159 5.34 8.21 10.22
N ILE A 160 4.42 7.26 10.40
CA ILE A 160 3.29 7.03 9.49
C ILE A 160 2.31 8.22 9.52
N GLU A 161 1.98 8.74 10.69
CA GLU A 161 1.12 9.92 10.85
C GLU A 161 1.74 11.15 10.18
N ASN A 162 3.01 11.45 10.47
CA ASN A 162 3.73 12.55 9.83
C ASN A 162 3.79 12.40 8.30
N TYR A 163 3.91 11.17 7.81
CA TYR A 163 3.93 10.90 6.38
C TYR A 163 2.56 11.11 5.72
N ARG A 164 1.45 10.78 6.41
CA ARG A 164 0.09 11.11 5.95
C ARG A 164 -0.07 12.61 5.77
N ASP A 165 0.34 13.39 6.77
CA ASP A 165 0.26 14.85 6.74
C ASP A 165 1.09 15.41 5.58
N GLU A 166 2.33 14.96 5.40
CA GLU A 166 3.19 15.42 4.31
C GLU A 166 2.59 15.12 2.92
N VAL A 167 2.00 13.93 2.72
CA VAL A 167 1.39 13.58 1.43
C VAL A 167 0.13 14.40 1.18
N VAL A 168 -0.69 14.64 2.21
CA VAL A 168 -1.85 15.54 2.11
C VAL A 168 -1.41 16.96 1.77
N GLU A 169 -0.41 17.50 2.47
CA GLU A 169 0.16 18.82 2.20
C GLU A 169 0.74 18.90 0.77
N LEU A 170 1.41 17.85 0.31
CA LEU A 170 1.94 17.77 -1.05
C LEU A 170 0.83 17.82 -2.10
N MET A 171 -0.26 17.09 -1.89
CA MET A 171 -1.43 17.09 -2.77
C MET A 171 -2.11 18.46 -2.76
N MET A 172 -2.35 19.05 -1.58
CA MET A 172 -2.93 20.39 -1.43
C MET A 172 -2.07 21.46 -2.12
N LYS A 173 -0.75 21.43 -1.92
CA LYS A 173 0.20 22.36 -2.55
C LYS A 173 0.13 22.33 -4.08
N HIS A 174 -0.09 21.16 -4.67
CA HIS A 174 -0.20 21.00 -6.11
C HIS A 174 -1.64 21.04 -6.63
N ASN A 175 -2.62 21.28 -5.75
CA ASN A 175 -4.06 21.22 -6.01
C ASN A 175 -4.47 19.90 -6.70
N VAL A 176 -3.93 18.78 -6.24
CA VAL A 176 -4.23 17.46 -6.79
C VAL A 176 -5.41 16.84 -6.05
N ASP A 177 -6.42 16.42 -6.81
CA ASP A 177 -7.65 15.81 -6.30
C ASP A 177 -7.54 14.28 -6.13
N ALA A 178 -6.72 13.63 -6.96
CA ALA A 178 -6.56 12.18 -7.00
C ALA A 178 -5.18 11.77 -7.53
N LEU A 179 -4.77 10.54 -7.23
CA LEU A 179 -3.51 9.96 -7.69
C LEU A 179 -3.77 8.84 -8.71
N LEU A 180 -3.05 8.87 -9.83
CA LEU A 180 -2.99 7.82 -10.83
C LEU A 180 -1.61 7.15 -10.78
N CYS A 181 -1.57 5.86 -10.52
CA CYS A 181 -0.33 5.12 -10.38
C CYS A 181 -0.48 3.67 -10.85
N PRO A 182 0.64 2.92 -11.00
CA PRO A 182 0.60 1.49 -11.20
C PRO A 182 -0.18 0.80 -10.07
N PRO A 183 -1.03 -0.20 -10.38
CA PRO A 183 -1.69 -0.99 -9.34
C PRO A 183 -0.77 -2.09 -8.78
N GLN A 184 0.21 -2.54 -9.56
CA GLN A 184 1.10 -3.63 -9.20
C GLN A 184 2.43 -3.54 -9.97
N VAL A 185 3.45 -4.26 -9.53
CA VAL A 185 4.77 -4.32 -10.20
C VAL A 185 4.74 -5.24 -11.44
N LEU A 186 3.97 -6.33 -11.40
CA LEU A 186 4.02 -7.40 -12.39
C LEU A 186 2.62 -7.74 -12.89
N ILE A 187 2.55 -8.18 -14.15
CA ILE A 187 1.39 -8.93 -14.64
C ILE A 187 1.27 -10.26 -13.88
N THR A 188 0.12 -10.93 -13.99
CA THR A 188 -0.17 -12.21 -13.32
C THR A 188 1.04 -13.15 -13.38
N PRO A 189 1.76 -13.32 -12.25
CA PRO A 189 2.93 -14.17 -12.24
C PRO A 189 2.51 -15.64 -12.09
N LYS A 190 3.45 -16.56 -12.26
CA LYS A 190 3.21 -17.98 -11.94
C LYS A 190 2.82 -18.13 -10.47
N HIS A 191 2.02 -19.15 -10.16
CA HIS A 191 1.41 -19.37 -8.84
C HIS A 191 2.39 -19.27 -7.65
N GLU A 192 3.61 -19.78 -7.78
CA GLU A 192 4.62 -19.81 -6.73
C GLU A 192 5.42 -18.50 -6.52
N ILE A 193 5.22 -17.50 -7.37
CA ILE A 193 6.05 -16.30 -7.42
C ILE A 193 5.60 -15.19 -6.46
N PRO A 194 4.30 -14.90 -6.26
CA PRO A 194 3.86 -13.84 -5.34
C PRO A 194 4.47 -13.96 -3.94
N ALA A 195 4.51 -15.19 -3.40
CA ALA A 195 5.10 -15.44 -2.09
C ALA A 195 6.60 -15.14 -2.03
N LYS A 196 7.32 -15.17 -3.15
CA LYS A 196 8.76 -14.88 -3.21
C LYS A 196 9.04 -13.38 -3.43
N LEU A 197 8.03 -12.58 -3.73
CA LEU A 197 8.15 -11.17 -4.14
C LEU A 197 7.40 -10.22 -3.22
N PHE A 198 7.50 -10.43 -1.90
CA PHE A 198 6.80 -9.58 -0.92
C PHE A 198 7.07 -8.07 -1.15
N SER A 199 8.30 -7.68 -1.53
CA SER A 199 8.61 -6.27 -1.81
C SER A 199 7.78 -5.62 -2.92
N ALA A 200 7.09 -6.42 -3.75
CA ALA A 200 6.23 -5.93 -4.83
C ALA A 200 4.88 -5.39 -4.35
N VAL A 201 4.50 -5.62 -3.09
CA VAL A 201 3.24 -5.09 -2.51
C VAL A 201 3.23 -3.56 -2.38
N CYS A 202 4.33 -2.87 -2.70
CA CYS A 202 4.53 -1.43 -2.46
C CYS A 202 3.42 -0.53 -2.99
N TYR A 203 2.93 -0.79 -4.20
CA TYR A 203 1.91 0.05 -4.84
C TYR A 203 0.58 0.05 -4.10
N THR A 204 0.19 -1.05 -3.45
CA THR A 204 -1.04 -1.13 -2.65
C THR A 204 -0.79 -0.86 -1.17
N ALA A 205 0.34 -1.34 -0.64
CA ALA A 205 0.75 -1.11 0.74
C ALA A 205 0.87 0.38 1.09
N MET A 206 1.31 1.20 0.14
CA MET A 206 1.43 2.64 0.34
C MET A 206 0.07 3.29 0.67
N PHE A 207 -1.00 2.89 -0.02
CA PHE A 207 -2.33 3.45 0.23
C PHE A 207 -2.96 2.91 1.52
N ASN A 208 -2.59 1.70 1.96
CA ASN A 208 -2.93 1.21 3.31
C ASN A 208 -2.24 2.05 4.39
N LEU A 209 -0.97 2.44 4.19
CA LEU A 209 -0.28 3.34 5.12
C LEU A 209 -0.92 4.72 5.14
N LEU A 210 -1.22 5.28 3.97
CA LEU A 210 -1.83 6.59 3.83
C LEU A 210 -3.28 6.65 4.33
N ASP A 211 -3.94 5.49 4.42
CA ASP A 211 -5.37 5.38 4.72
C ASP A 211 -6.23 6.15 3.71
N PHE A 212 -5.83 6.08 2.44
CA PHE A 212 -6.53 6.71 1.33
C PHE A 212 -7.46 5.70 0.65
N GLY A 213 -8.62 6.17 0.19
CA GLY A 213 -9.46 5.40 -0.71
C GLY A 213 -8.71 5.08 -2.00
N ALA A 214 -8.56 3.80 -2.30
CA ALA A 214 -7.87 3.31 -3.50
C ALA A 214 -8.76 2.34 -4.27
N GLY A 215 -8.65 2.38 -5.59
CA GLY A 215 -9.39 1.50 -6.50
C GLY A 215 -8.56 1.17 -7.73
N GLU A 216 -8.77 -0.03 -8.28
CA GLU A 216 -8.16 -0.47 -9.53
C GLU A 216 -9.22 -0.54 -10.62
N ILE A 217 -8.87 -0.09 -11.82
CA ILE A 217 -9.75 -0.10 -12.98
C ILE A 217 -9.00 -0.81 -14.11
N ILE A 218 -9.66 -1.81 -14.69
CA ILE A 218 -9.13 -2.52 -15.85
C ILE A 218 -9.61 -1.78 -17.10
N TYR A 219 -8.66 -1.32 -17.91
CA TYR A 219 -8.94 -0.73 -19.22
C TYR A 219 -9.11 -1.87 -20.25
N PRO A 220 -10.26 -1.97 -20.95
CA PRO A 220 -10.51 -2.99 -21.97
C PRO A 220 -9.73 -2.75 -23.27
#